data_AF-X1IA05-F1
#
_entry.id   AF-X1IA05-F1
#
_cell.length_a   1.000
_cell.length_b   1.000
_cell.length_c   1.000
_cell.angle_alpha   90.00
_cell.angle_beta   90.00
_cell.angle_gamma   90.00
#
_symmetry.space_group_name_H-M   'P 1'
#
loop_
_entity.id
_entity.type
_entity.pdbx_description
1 polymer ?
#
loop_
_entity_poly.entity_id
_entity_poly.type
_entity_poly.pdbx_seq_one_letter_code
_entity_poly.pdbx_strand_id
1 'polypeptide(L)'
;MTYSVAERELMFRNLAGNPTAKRIAERALLIEDEQEAKRRENPSLYPWSGFEWTDIPAQTSVLNQFVIDELLVTGGPRGTYRSRSTTAYKLKDPELVRECLEKLSEIEEGTEEGDIPNDLFDFILGHDKLKDLLWRSLNAERPVHILMVGPPASAKSMFLGELARLPFSRFTLGGGTSKAG
;
A
#
# COMPACT_ATOMS: atom_id res chain seq x y z
N MET A 1 -5.09 -19.25 4.99
CA MET A 1 -6.44 -18.89 4.51
C MET A 1 -6.29 -18.20 3.18
N THR A 2 -7.15 -18.47 2.20
CA THR A 2 -7.10 -17.82 0.89
C THR A 2 -7.98 -16.58 0.94
N TYR A 3 -7.38 -15.40 1.02
CA TYR A 3 -8.07 -14.11 0.94
C TYR A 3 -8.52 -13.84 -0.50
N SER A 4 -9.69 -13.22 -0.68
CA SER A 4 -10.14 -12.80 -2.00
C SER A 4 -9.26 -11.65 -2.55
N VAL A 5 -9.22 -11.50 -3.87
CA VAL A 5 -8.48 -10.41 -4.52
C VAL A 5 -9.02 -9.05 -4.05
N ALA A 6 -10.34 -8.92 -3.86
CA ALA A 6 -10.97 -7.69 -3.41
C ALA A 6 -10.57 -7.31 -1.97
N GLU A 7 -10.49 -8.28 -1.05
CA GLU A 7 -10.06 -8.03 0.34
C GLU A 7 -8.60 -7.57 0.40
N ARG A 8 -7.72 -8.20 -0.40
CA ARG A 8 -6.32 -7.79 -0.53
C ARG A 8 -6.17 -6.39 -1.08
N GLU A 9 -6.87 -6.08 -2.17
CA GLU A 9 -6.82 -4.78 -2.82
C GLU A 9 -7.32 -3.67 -1.89
N LEU A 10 -8.43 -3.91 -1.19
CA LEU A 10 -9.01 -2.97 -0.23
C LEU A 10 -8.04 -2.69 0.91
N MET A 11 -7.47 -3.75 1.50
CA MET A 11 -6.53 -3.63 2.60
C MET A 11 -5.25 -2.91 2.20
N PHE A 12 -4.70 -3.27 1.03
CA PHE A 12 -3.53 -2.63 0.46
C PHE A 12 -3.78 -1.14 0.23
N ARG A 13 -4.92 -0.78 -0.39
CA ARG A 13 -5.29 0.62 -0.63
C ARG A 13 -5.44 1.42 0.66
N ASN A 14 -6.04 0.83 1.70
CA ASN A 14 -6.23 1.47 3.00
C ASN A 14 -4.87 1.75 3.68
N LEU A 15 -3.93 0.82 3.61
CA LEU A 15 -2.59 0.98 4.18
C LEU A 15 -1.71 1.94 3.35
N ALA A 16 -1.73 1.83 2.03
CA ALA A 16 -0.97 2.68 1.11
C ALA A 16 -1.43 4.14 1.14
N GLY A 17 -2.75 4.35 1.16
CA GLY A 17 -3.35 5.67 1.08
C GLY A 17 -3.34 6.46 2.41
N ASN A 18 -3.02 5.81 3.53
CA ASN A 18 -3.07 6.42 4.85
C ASN A 18 -1.83 6.07 5.70
N PRO A 19 -0.83 6.97 5.78
CA PRO A 19 0.38 6.77 6.59
C PRO A 19 0.10 6.50 8.07
N THR A 20 -1.03 7.01 8.59
CA THR A 20 -1.44 6.78 9.97
C THR A 20 -1.93 5.36 10.17
N ALA A 21 -2.68 4.81 9.19
CA ALA A 21 -3.13 3.43 9.19
C ALA A 21 -1.95 2.46 9.17
N LYS A 22 -0.97 2.69 8.27
CA LYS A 22 0.29 1.93 8.20
C LYS A 22 1.01 1.89 9.56
N ARG A 23 1.28 3.05 10.14
CA ARG A 23 1.99 3.16 11.44
C ARG A 23 1.26 2.46 12.58
N ILE A 24 -0.07 2.53 12.61
CA ILE A 24 -0.88 1.87 13.64
C ILE A 24 -0.91 0.36 13.42
N ALA A 25 -1.02 -0.10 12.17
CA ALA A 25 -0.98 -1.50 11.82
C ALA A 25 0.35 -2.17 12.20
N GLU A 26 1.48 -1.52 11.90
CA GLU A 26 2.82 -1.97 12.30
C GLU A 26 2.93 -2.12 13.83
N ARG A 27 2.52 -1.10 14.59
CA ARG A 27 2.56 -1.15 16.05
C ARG A 27 1.62 -2.19 16.63
N ALA A 28 0.42 -2.32 16.06
CA ALA A 28 -0.56 -3.31 16.50
C ALA A 28 -0.04 -4.74 16.28
N LEU A 29 0.62 -5.00 15.14
CA LEU A 29 1.28 -6.29 14.87
C LEU A 29 2.39 -6.56 15.90
N LEU A 30 3.25 -5.59 16.17
CA LEU A 30 4.34 -5.75 17.16
C LEU A 30 3.79 -6.12 18.55
N ILE A 31 2.75 -5.40 19.01
CA ILE A 31 2.13 -5.69 20.31
C ILE A 31 1.47 -7.08 20.29
N GLU A 32 0.76 -7.43 19.22
CA GLU A 32 0.10 -8.73 19.10
C GLU A 32 1.11 -9.88 19.14
N ASP A 33 2.22 -9.77 18.39
CA ASP A 33 3.29 -10.77 18.35
C ASP A 33 4.00 -10.91 19.71
N GLU A 34 4.28 -9.80 20.41
CA GLU A 34 4.85 -9.83 21.77
C GLU A 34 3.93 -10.53 22.78
N GLN A 35 2.63 -10.27 22.72
CA GLN A 35 1.65 -10.86 23.63
C GLN A 35 1.43 -12.34 23.34
N GLU A 36 1.45 -12.73 22.07
CA GLU A 36 1.45 -14.14 21.69
C GLU A 36 2.72 -14.86 22.15
N ALA A 37 3.90 -14.24 22.04
CA ALA A 37 5.16 -14.80 22.52
C ALA A 37 5.11 -15.07 24.04
N LYS A 38 4.67 -14.08 24.83
CA LYS A 38 4.46 -14.24 26.28
C LYS A 38 3.51 -15.40 26.61
N ARG A 39 2.46 -15.58 25.82
CA ARG A 39 1.50 -16.68 25.98
C ARG A 39 2.10 -18.04 25.61
N ARG A 40 2.97 -18.10 24.59
CA ARG A 40 3.68 -19.33 24.22
C ARG A 40 4.64 -19.76 25.33
N GLU A 41 5.33 -18.81 25.94
CA GLU A 41 6.21 -19.07 27.09
C GLU A 41 5.45 -19.47 28.35
N ASN A 42 4.25 -18.91 28.54
CA ASN A 42 3.44 -19.18 29.74
C ASN A 42 1.98 -19.47 29.37
N PRO A 43 1.62 -20.74 29.06
CA PRO A 43 0.29 -21.12 28.57
C PRO A 43 -0.87 -20.84 29.54
N SER A 44 -0.58 -20.58 30.82
CA SER A 44 -1.59 -20.20 31.82
C SER A 44 -2.06 -18.75 31.69
N LEU A 45 -1.39 -17.92 30.89
CA LEU A 45 -1.81 -16.55 30.64
C LEU A 45 -3.13 -16.52 29.87
N TYR A 46 -4.02 -15.62 30.30
CA TYR A 46 -5.25 -15.34 29.59
C TYR A 46 -4.96 -14.82 28.17
N PRO A 47 -5.83 -15.11 27.19
CA PRO A 47 -5.72 -14.53 25.86
C PRO A 47 -5.71 -13.00 25.95
N TRP A 48 -4.73 -12.38 25.29
CA TRP A 48 -4.62 -10.93 25.24
C TRP A 48 -5.89 -10.32 24.65
N SER A 49 -6.41 -9.25 25.27
CA SER A 49 -7.71 -8.66 24.92
C SER A 49 -7.63 -7.54 23.87
N GLY A 50 -6.43 -7.20 23.39
CA GLY A 50 -6.20 -6.10 22.46
C GLY A 50 -5.51 -4.91 23.11
N PHE A 51 -5.11 -3.95 22.28
CA PHE A 51 -4.44 -2.72 22.72
C PHE A 51 -5.46 -1.60 22.95
N GLU A 52 -5.10 -0.65 23.79
CA GLU A 52 -5.87 0.57 24.03
C GLU A 52 -5.26 1.77 23.29
N TRP A 53 -6.00 2.88 23.26
CA TRP A 53 -5.52 4.13 22.67
C TRP A 53 -4.27 4.70 23.39
N THR A 54 -3.97 4.24 24.62
CA THR A 54 -2.77 4.61 25.36
C THR A 54 -1.53 3.86 24.89
N ASP A 55 -1.70 2.66 24.31
CA ASP A 55 -0.59 1.81 23.90
C ASP A 55 -0.02 2.22 22.54
N ILE A 56 -0.82 2.95 21.74
CA ILE A 56 -0.46 3.39 20.39
C ILE A 56 -0.75 4.90 20.27
N PRO A 57 0.11 5.71 19.63
CA PRO A 57 -0.08 7.15 19.48
C PRO A 57 -1.19 7.49 18.46
N ALA A 58 -2.44 7.24 18.85
CA ALA A 58 -3.63 7.46 18.04
C ALA A 58 -4.81 7.91 18.92
N GLN A 59 -5.59 8.86 18.42
CA GLN A 59 -6.84 9.24 19.09
C GLN A 59 -7.92 8.18 18.87
N THR A 60 -8.85 8.07 19.82
CA THR A 60 -9.95 7.09 19.76
C THR A 60 -10.84 7.26 18.53
N SER A 61 -11.04 8.48 18.04
CA SER A 61 -11.76 8.77 16.80
C SER A 61 -11.10 8.11 15.58
N VAL A 62 -9.77 8.17 15.50
CA VAL A 62 -8.98 7.55 14.43
C VAL A 62 -9.05 6.03 14.53
N LEU A 63 -8.93 5.46 15.73
CA LEU A 63 -9.07 4.01 15.93
C LEU A 63 -10.48 3.52 15.56
N ASN A 64 -11.52 4.28 15.91
CA ASN A 64 -12.89 3.96 15.53
C ASN A 64 -13.11 4.05 14.01
N GLN A 65 -12.46 5.00 13.33
CA GLN A 65 -12.47 5.04 11.87
C GLN A 65 -11.86 3.77 11.27
N PHE A 66 -10.74 3.29 11.83
CA PHE A 66 -10.14 2.03 11.38
C PHE A 66 -10.95 0.78 11.71
N VAL A 67 -11.88 0.85 12.66
CA VAL A 67 -12.89 -0.20 12.84
C VAL A 67 -13.92 -0.16 11.70
N ILE A 68 -14.32 1.04 11.26
CA ILE A 68 -15.23 1.21 10.11
C ILE A 68 -14.57 0.78 8.80
N ASP A 69 -13.29 1.11 8.62
CA ASP A 69 -12.50 0.75 7.45
C ASP A 69 -12.03 -0.72 7.45
N GLU A 70 -12.56 -1.53 8.39
CA GLU A 70 -12.28 -2.95 8.58
C GLU A 70 -10.82 -3.33 8.87
N LEU A 71 -9.96 -2.38 9.21
CA LEU A 71 -8.58 -2.63 9.64
C LEU A 71 -8.53 -3.18 11.08
N LEU A 72 -9.36 -2.62 11.96
CA LEU A 72 -9.43 -2.98 13.37
C LEU A 72 -10.76 -3.63 13.73
N VAL A 73 -10.76 -4.42 14.80
CA VAL A 73 -11.96 -4.96 15.44
C VAL A 73 -11.98 -4.64 16.93
N THR A 74 -13.18 -4.58 17.51
CA THR A 74 -13.41 -4.22 18.91
C THR A 74 -14.77 -4.74 19.37
N GLY A 75 -14.95 -4.96 20.68
CA GLY A 75 -16.25 -5.32 21.27
C GLY A 75 -16.68 -6.77 21.10
N GLY A 76 -15.75 -7.72 21.16
CA GLY A 76 -16.02 -9.16 21.14
C GLY A 76 -15.32 -9.94 20.04
N PRO A 77 -15.25 -9.45 18.78
CA PRO A 77 -14.49 -10.12 17.73
C PRO A 77 -13.01 -10.26 18.12
N ARG A 78 -12.41 -11.41 17.79
CA ARG A 78 -11.04 -11.82 18.21
C ARG A 78 -10.79 -11.72 19.73
N GLY A 79 -11.84 -11.85 20.55
CA GLY A 79 -11.72 -11.78 22.01
C GLY A 79 -11.38 -10.37 22.52
N THR A 80 -11.79 -9.33 21.78
CA THR A 80 -11.58 -7.94 22.19
C THR A 80 -12.49 -7.54 23.35
N TYR A 81 -11.94 -6.78 24.29
CA TYR A 81 -12.68 -6.27 25.44
C TYR A 81 -13.30 -4.89 25.16
N ARG A 82 -14.53 -4.67 25.65
CA ARG A 82 -15.19 -3.36 25.63
C ARG A 82 -16.02 -3.17 26.89
N SER A 83 -15.84 -2.03 27.54
CA SER A 83 -16.64 -1.52 28.64
C SER A 83 -17.05 -0.07 28.37
N ARG A 84 -17.79 0.54 29.30
CA ARG A 84 -18.17 1.97 29.21
C ARG A 84 -16.95 2.89 29.22
N SER A 85 -15.87 2.50 29.90
CA SER A 85 -14.67 3.32 30.10
C SER A 85 -13.46 2.89 29.27
N THR A 86 -13.48 1.66 28.75
CA THR A 86 -12.29 1.02 28.19
C THR A 86 -12.66 0.28 26.91
N THR A 87 -11.90 0.51 25.84
CA THR A 87 -12.11 -0.16 24.55
C THR A 87 -10.77 -0.69 24.07
N ALA A 88 -10.69 -2.00 23.91
CA ALA A 88 -9.54 -2.67 23.31
C ALA A 88 -9.78 -2.94 21.82
N TYR A 89 -8.70 -2.87 21.06
CA TYR A 89 -8.67 -3.03 19.61
C TYR A 89 -7.69 -4.15 19.23
N LYS A 90 -7.98 -4.84 18.14
CA LYS A 90 -7.06 -5.79 17.48
C LYS A 90 -7.13 -5.61 15.98
N LEU A 91 -6.11 -6.08 15.27
CA LEU A 91 -6.19 -6.20 13.81
C LEU A 91 -7.27 -7.21 13.45
N LYS A 92 -8.08 -6.88 12.43
CA LYS A 92 -9.10 -7.82 11.93
C LYS A 92 -8.45 -9.10 11.42
N ASP A 93 -7.45 -8.95 10.56
CA ASP A 93 -6.73 -10.06 9.92
C ASP A 93 -5.21 -9.80 9.93
N PRO A 94 -4.47 -10.22 10.97
CA PRO A 94 -3.05 -9.86 11.15
C PRO A 94 -2.16 -10.43 10.04
N GLU A 95 -2.46 -11.63 9.54
CA GLU A 95 -1.71 -12.23 8.44
C GLU A 95 -1.88 -11.46 7.12
N LEU A 96 -3.10 -10.98 6.83
CA LEU A 96 -3.36 -10.15 5.65
C LEU A 96 -2.67 -8.78 5.77
N VAL A 97 -2.72 -8.17 6.96
CA VAL A 97 -1.99 -6.92 7.26
C VAL A 97 -0.51 -7.11 7.00
N ARG A 98 0.07 -8.22 7.48
CA ARG A 98 1.49 -8.55 7.30
C ARG A 98 1.84 -8.70 5.82
N GLU A 99 1.07 -9.47 5.05
CA GLU A 99 1.25 -9.64 3.60
C GLU A 99 1.21 -8.27 2.87
N CYS A 100 0.28 -7.40 3.22
CA CYS A 100 0.16 -6.08 2.60
C CYS A 100 1.28 -5.12 3.01
N LEU A 101 1.71 -5.14 4.27
CA LEU A 101 2.82 -4.29 4.74
C LEU A 101 4.15 -4.70 4.08
N GLU A 102 4.39 -6.01 3.92
CA GLU A 102 5.58 -6.53 3.23
C GLU A 102 5.63 -6.06 1.76
N LYS A 103 4.51 -6.19 1.04
CA LYS A 103 4.40 -5.66 -0.33
C LYS A 103 4.59 -4.15 -0.40
N LEU A 104 4.09 -3.40 0.59
CA LEU A 104 4.31 -1.96 0.66
C LEU A 104 5.78 -1.61 0.90
N SER A 105 6.49 -2.36 1.76
CA SER A 105 7.93 -2.18 1.91
C SER A 105 8.69 -2.55 0.64
N GLU A 106 8.32 -3.62 -0.08
CA GLU A 106 8.97 -3.97 -1.35
C GLU A 106 8.85 -2.85 -2.40
N ILE A 107 7.69 -2.21 -2.46
CA ILE A 107 7.45 -1.06 -3.35
C ILE A 107 8.26 0.16 -2.89
N GLU A 108 8.29 0.45 -1.58
CA GLU A 108 9.04 1.58 -1.02
C GLU A 108 10.56 1.42 -1.13
N GLU A 109 11.06 0.20 -0.98
CA GLU A 109 12.47 -0.17 -1.11
C GLU A 109 12.90 -0.35 -2.58
N GLY A 110 11.95 -0.30 -3.53
CA GLY A 110 12.21 -0.42 -4.96
C GLY A 110 12.72 -1.80 -5.36
N THR A 111 12.44 -2.83 -4.56
CA THR A 111 12.93 -4.20 -4.73
C THR A 111 12.03 -5.05 -5.63
N GLU A 112 10.92 -4.54 -6.14
CA GLU A 112 10.21 -5.25 -7.20
C GLU A 112 11.07 -5.21 -8.49
N GLU A 113 11.74 -6.32 -8.79
CA GLU A 113 12.52 -6.49 -10.01
C GLU A 113 11.56 -6.59 -11.20
N GLY A 114 11.72 -5.67 -12.16
CA GLY A 114 11.05 -5.75 -13.45
C GLY A 114 12.02 -5.34 -14.54
N ASP A 115 12.21 -6.22 -15.52
CA ASP A 115 13.03 -5.91 -16.67
C ASP A 115 12.32 -4.89 -17.57
N ILE A 116 13.03 -3.81 -17.93
CA ILE A 116 12.57 -2.88 -18.94
C ILE A 116 12.64 -3.58 -20.31
N PRO A 117 11.53 -3.67 -21.07
CA PRO A 117 11.56 -4.27 -22.39
C PRO A 117 12.52 -3.52 -23.32
N ASN A 118 13.45 -4.23 -23.95
CA ASN A 118 14.42 -3.62 -24.88
C ASN A 118 13.74 -3.03 -26.15
N ASP A 119 12.54 -3.52 -26.47
CA ASP A 119 11.75 -3.15 -27.65
C ASP A 119 10.76 -1.98 -27.38
N LEU A 120 10.85 -1.31 -26.23
CA LEU A 120 9.86 -0.36 -25.72
C LEU A 120 9.37 0.69 -26.73
N PHE A 121 10.25 1.16 -27.62
CA PHE A 121 9.88 2.19 -28.62
C PHE A 121 10.06 1.72 -30.07
N ASP A 122 10.27 0.43 -30.31
CA ASP A 122 10.56 -0.08 -31.66
C ASP A 122 9.36 0.06 -32.60
N PHE A 123 8.14 -0.04 -32.06
CA PHE A 123 6.91 0.13 -32.81
C PHE A 123 6.68 1.57 -33.32
N ILE A 124 7.31 2.57 -32.69
CA ILE A 124 7.13 3.99 -33.04
C ILE A 124 8.18 4.38 -34.09
N LEU A 125 7.77 4.71 -35.31
CA LEU A 125 8.72 5.09 -36.36
C LEU A 125 9.21 6.54 -36.19
N GLY A 126 10.53 6.75 -36.34
CA GLY A 126 11.18 8.06 -36.19
C GLY A 126 11.30 8.53 -34.73
N HIS A 127 11.37 9.85 -34.53
CA HIS A 127 11.52 10.47 -33.20
C HIS A 127 12.77 10.02 -32.41
N ASP A 128 13.86 9.68 -33.07
CA ASP A 128 15.04 9.06 -32.45
C ASP A 128 15.62 9.90 -31.30
N LYS A 129 15.64 11.23 -31.44
CA LYS A 129 16.07 12.14 -30.36
C LYS A 129 15.18 12.06 -29.12
N LEU A 130 13.88 11.91 -29.31
CA LEU A 130 12.93 11.78 -28.19
C LEU A 130 13.04 10.41 -27.53
N LYS A 131 13.20 9.34 -28.33
CA LYS A 131 13.47 7.99 -27.81
C LYS A 131 14.73 7.95 -26.96
N ASP A 132 15.83 8.55 -27.45
CA ASP A 132 17.09 8.66 -26.70
C ASP A 132 16.90 9.45 -25.39
N LEU A 133 16.17 10.57 -25.43
CA LEU A 133 15.85 11.32 -24.21
C LEU A 133 15.04 10.50 -23.20
N LEU A 134 14.03 9.77 -23.66
CA LEU A 134 13.21 8.89 -22.81
C LEU A 134 14.05 7.78 -22.19
N TRP A 135 14.89 7.10 -22.98
CA TRP A 135 15.82 6.08 -22.47
C TRP A 135 16.78 6.63 -21.42
N ARG A 136 17.34 7.82 -21.63
CA ARG A 136 18.19 8.48 -20.64
C ARG A 136 17.43 8.83 -19.37
N SER A 137 16.17 9.23 -19.49
CA SER A 137 15.33 9.54 -18.32
C SER A 137 14.98 8.30 -17.49
N LEU A 138 14.74 7.15 -18.15
CA LEU A 138 14.46 5.88 -17.47
C LEU A 138 15.68 5.34 -16.73
N ASN A 139 16.88 5.57 -17.25
CA ASN A 139 18.14 5.13 -16.65
C ASN A 139 18.80 6.19 -15.76
N ALA A 140 18.13 7.32 -15.49
CA ALA A 140 18.71 8.39 -14.69
C ALA A 140 18.70 8.00 -13.19
N GLU A 141 19.80 8.28 -12.48
CA GLU A 141 19.89 8.05 -11.03
C GLU A 141 18.85 8.86 -10.22
N ARG A 142 18.36 9.97 -10.78
CA ARG A 142 17.33 10.82 -10.16
C ARG A 142 16.11 10.90 -11.07
N PRO A 143 14.88 10.90 -10.51
CA PRO A 143 13.67 11.03 -11.30
C PRO A 143 13.69 12.27 -12.19
N VAL A 144 13.40 12.07 -13.48
CA VAL A 144 13.28 13.15 -14.47
C VAL A 144 11.84 13.22 -14.95
N HIS A 145 11.21 14.39 -14.83
CA HIS A 145 9.87 14.63 -15.33
C HIS A 145 9.90 15.10 -16.79
N ILE A 146 9.10 14.47 -17.66
CA ILE A 146 9.03 14.80 -19.08
C ILE A 146 7.62 15.26 -19.44
N LEU A 147 7.52 16.42 -20.08
CA LEU A 147 6.28 16.93 -20.67
C LEU A 147 6.38 16.85 -22.20
N MET A 148 5.43 16.15 -22.84
CA MET A 148 5.33 16.08 -24.29
C MET A 148 4.27 17.06 -24.83
N VAL A 149 4.70 18.03 -25.64
CA VAL A 149 3.82 19.00 -26.31
C VAL A 149 4.01 18.90 -27.82
N GLY A 150 2.91 18.87 -28.58
CA GLY A 150 2.97 18.86 -30.03
C GLY A 150 1.60 18.77 -30.70
N PRO A 151 1.55 18.82 -32.05
CA PRO A 151 0.31 18.76 -32.82
C PRO A 151 -0.44 17.43 -32.61
N PRO A 152 -1.75 17.36 -32.94
CA PRO A 152 -2.49 16.11 -32.92
C PRO A 152 -1.82 15.05 -33.82
N ALA A 153 -2.01 13.76 -33.48
CA ALA A 153 -1.44 12.62 -34.19
C ALA A 153 0.10 12.54 -34.27
N SER A 154 0.84 13.25 -33.40
CA SER A 154 2.32 13.18 -33.33
C SER A 154 2.86 12.03 -32.45
N ALA A 155 2.17 10.89 -32.40
CA ALA A 155 2.52 9.70 -31.60
C ALA A 155 2.62 9.85 -30.06
N LYS A 156 2.29 11.01 -29.47
CA LYS A 156 2.36 11.23 -27.99
C LYS A 156 1.65 10.14 -27.17
N SER A 157 0.41 9.81 -27.56
CA SER A 157 -0.35 8.77 -26.87
C SER A 157 0.24 7.37 -27.06
N MET A 158 0.93 7.12 -28.18
CA MET A 158 1.61 5.84 -28.42
C MET A 158 2.83 5.71 -27.49
N PHE A 159 3.63 6.78 -27.34
CA PHE A 159 4.73 6.80 -26.37
C PHE A 159 4.24 6.54 -24.94
N LEU A 160 3.15 7.19 -24.51
CA LEU A 160 2.57 6.94 -23.19
C LEU A 160 2.03 5.51 -23.03
N GLY A 161 1.47 4.94 -24.10
CA GLY A 161 1.01 3.55 -24.12
C GLY A 161 2.15 2.55 -23.97
N GLU A 162 3.28 2.77 -24.65
CA GLU A 162 4.47 1.94 -24.48
C GLU A 162 5.09 2.09 -23.08
N LEU A 163 5.17 3.31 -22.56
CA LEU A 163 5.64 3.55 -21.18
C LEU A 163 4.76 2.86 -20.12
N ALA A 164 3.49 2.63 -20.41
CA ALA A 164 2.59 1.89 -19.53
C ALA A 164 2.92 0.38 -19.43
N ARG A 165 3.75 -0.14 -20.35
CA ARG A 165 4.28 -1.51 -20.29
C ARG A 165 5.42 -1.65 -19.28
N LEU A 166 5.99 -0.53 -18.81
CA LEU A 166 7.06 -0.56 -17.84
C LEU A 166 6.56 -1.14 -16.51
N PRO A 167 7.42 -1.91 -15.82
CA PRO A 167 7.10 -2.39 -14.48
C PRO A 167 6.88 -1.19 -13.56
N PHE A 168 5.91 -1.32 -12.64
CA PHE A 168 5.51 -0.27 -11.67
C PHE A 168 5.02 1.04 -12.28
N SER A 169 4.76 1.07 -13.58
CA SER A 169 4.12 2.22 -14.23
C SER A 169 2.59 2.15 -14.12
N ARG A 170 1.96 3.32 -14.07
CA ARG A 170 0.51 3.48 -14.12
C ARG A 170 0.18 4.56 -15.15
N PHE A 171 -0.71 4.22 -16.07
CA PHE A 171 -1.24 5.16 -17.04
C PHE A 171 -2.60 5.67 -16.57
N THR A 172 -2.74 6.99 -16.45
CA THR A 172 -3.97 7.65 -16.06
C THR A 172 -4.35 8.73 -17.06
N LEU A 173 -5.65 8.96 -17.22
CA LEU A 173 -6.18 10.05 -18.04
C LEU A 173 -6.64 11.19 -17.13
N GLY A 174 -6.25 12.42 -17.47
CA GLY A 174 -6.61 13.61 -16.69
C GLY A 174 -8.12 13.83 -16.50
N GLY A 175 -8.94 13.33 -17.43
CA GLY A 175 -10.41 13.38 -17.31
C GLY A 175 -11.01 12.29 -16.40
N GLY A 176 -10.24 11.23 -16.09
CA GLY A 176 -10.62 10.16 -15.16
C GLY A 176 -10.03 10.32 -13.76
N THR A 177 -9.16 11.30 -13.56
CA THR A 177 -8.52 11.64 -12.28
C THR A 177 -9.32 12.71 -11.53
N SER A 178 -9.23 12.71 -10.21
CA SER A 178 -9.90 13.70 -9.36
C SER A 178 -8.85 14.59 -8.70
N LYS A 179 -9.24 15.67 -8.03
CA LYS A 179 -8.25 16.46 -7.26
C LYS A 179 -7.53 15.62 -6.17
N ALA A 180 -8.13 14.52 -5.75
CA ALA A 180 -7.58 13.61 -4.74
C ALA A 180 -6.75 12.45 -5.31
N GLY A 181 -6.60 12.33 -6.64
CA GLY A 181 -5.86 11.23 -7.27
C GLY A 181 -5.59 11.43 -8.74
#